data_AF-A0A7K3XP69-F1
#
_entry.id   AF-A0A7K3XP69-F1
#
_cell.length_a   1.000
_cell.length_b   1.000
_cell.length_c   1.000
_cell.angle_alpha   90.00
_cell.angle_beta   90.00
_cell.angle_gamma   90.00
#
_symmetry.space_group_name_H-M   'P 1'
#
loop_
_entity.id
_entity.type
_entity.pdbx_description
1 polymer ?
#
loop_
_entity_poly.entity_id
_entity_poly.type
_entity_poly.pdbx_seq_one_letter_code
_entity_poly.pdbx_strand_id
1 'polypeptide(L)'
;AEAYWWKGDMAKAMADVNAVRTRAGCAPYTDASKFDIGTILDERARELYWEEPRKTELNRISFIFAKTGKSYKGNTYTVAGFGTKNFYFDRMMEKTDWYNKGVKANNGQEYTMSAYHVLWPIPQNSISSNTQGIINQNFGYDGYANNKPPLTVIPAEDDL
;
A
#
# COMPACT_ATOMS: atom_id res chain seq x y z
N ALA A 1 -4.02 -17.58 6.06
CA ALA A 1 -2.77 -17.03 6.66
C ALA A 1 -2.95 -15.59 7.12
N GLU A 2 -3.10 -14.62 6.19
CA GLU A 2 -3.13 -13.18 6.49
C GLU A 2 -4.20 -12.79 7.52
N ALA A 3 -5.44 -13.27 7.37
CA ALA A 3 -6.52 -12.96 8.31
C ALA A 3 -6.21 -13.40 9.75
N TYR A 4 -5.61 -14.59 9.92
CA TYR A 4 -5.18 -15.06 11.25
C TYR A 4 -4.07 -14.19 11.84
N TRP A 5 -3.12 -13.73 11.01
CA TRP A 5 -2.08 -12.81 11.45
C TRP A 5 -2.67 -11.48 11.96
N TRP A 6 -3.65 -10.91 11.25
CA TRP A 6 -4.36 -9.71 11.71
C TRP A 6 -5.09 -9.93 13.03
N LYS A 7 -5.69 -11.11 13.24
CA LYS A 7 -6.35 -11.51 14.49
C LYS A 7 -5.38 -11.83 15.64
N GLY A 8 -4.07 -11.91 15.38
CA GLY A 8 -3.06 -12.31 16.37
C GLY A 8 -2.93 -13.83 16.58
N ASP A 9 -3.57 -14.64 15.73
CA ASP A 9 -3.46 -16.11 15.78
C ASP A 9 -2.27 -16.57 14.92
N MET A 10 -1.06 -16.47 15.49
CA MET A 10 0.18 -16.75 14.76
C MET A 10 0.30 -18.22 14.36
N ALA A 11 -0.16 -19.13 15.23
CA ALA A 11 -0.08 -20.58 14.98
C ALA A 11 -0.87 -20.97 13.73
N LYS A 12 -2.11 -20.48 13.58
CA LYS A 12 -2.90 -20.74 12.36
C LYS A 12 -2.37 -20.01 11.14
N ALA A 13 -1.87 -18.78 11.30
CA ALA A 13 -1.25 -18.05 10.20
C ALA A 13 -0.06 -18.82 9.60
N MET A 14 0.81 -19.37 10.47
CA MET A 14 1.94 -20.20 10.08
C MET A 14 1.51 -21.54 9.49
N ALA A 15 0.51 -22.20 10.07
CA ALA A 15 0.00 -23.47 9.55
C ALA A 15 -0.49 -23.34 8.09
N ASP A 16 -1.26 -22.29 7.79
CA ASP A 16 -1.74 -22.01 6.43
C ASP A 16 -0.60 -21.76 5.43
N VAL A 17 0.42 -20.98 5.83
CA VAL A 17 1.58 -20.72 4.96
C VAL A 17 2.41 -21.98 4.77
N ASN A 18 2.60 -22.77 5.82
CA ASN A 18 3.38 -23.99 5.76
C ASN A 18 2.73 -25.03 4.83
N ALA A 19 1.40 -25.10 4.76
CA ALA A 19 0.71 -25.95 3.81
C ALA A 19 1.12 -25.65 2.34
N VAL A 20 1.23 -24.36 1.99
CA VAL A 20 1.71 -23.93 0.66
C VAL A 20 3.19 -24.26 0.48
N ARG A 21 4.03 -23.93 1.48
CA ARG A 21 5.49 -24.16 1.42
C ARG A 21 5.85 -25.63 1.27
N THR A 22 5.26 -26.51 2.08
CA THR A 22 5.56 -27.94 2.01
C THR A 22 5.04 -28.57 0.72
N ARG A 23 3.89 -28.09 0.21
CA ARG A 23 3.38 -28.48 -1.11
C ARG A 23 4.35 -28.11 -2.24
N ALA A 24 5.03 -26.97 -2.11
CA ALA A 24 6.09 -26.52 -3.03
C ALA A 24 7.49 -27.11 -2.73
N GLY A 25 7.61 -28.08 -1.82
CA GLY A 25 8.90 -28.71 -1.46
C GLY A 25 9.84 -27.85 -0.61
N CYS A 26 9.36 -26.71 -0.10
CA CYS A 26 10.13 -25.83 0.77
C CYS A 26 10.02 -26.24 2.24
N ALA A 27 11.08 -25.99 3.02
CA ALA A 27 11.04 -26.21 4.47
C ALA A 27 9.96 -25.36 5.15
N PRO A 28 9.18 -25.91 6.12
CA PRO A 28 8.18 -25.14 6.84
C PRO A 28 8.83 -24.08 7.74
N TYR A 29 8.13 -22.98 7.97
CA TYR A 29 8.49 -22.04 9.03
C TYR A 29 8.20 -22.66 10.40
N THR A 30 9.18 -22.59 11.29
CA THR A 30 9.11 -23.17 12.64
C THR A 30 9.22 -22.13 13.76
N ASP A 31 9.82 -20.98 13.48
CA ASP A 31 10.05 -19.91 14.45
C ASP A 31 8.98 -18.81 14.34
N ALA A 32 8.00 -18.84 15.25
CA ALA A 32 6.92 -17.86 15.29
C ALA A 32 7.40 -16.42 15.59
N SER A 33 8.57 -16.24 16.22
CA SER A 33 9.11 -14.91 16.53
C SER A 33 9.60 -14.17 15.28
N LYS A 34 9.91 -14.91 14.22
CA LYS A 34 10.37 -14.39 12.92
C LYS A 34 9.27 -14.37 11.86
N PHE A 35 8.05 -14.77 12.21
CA PHE A 35 6.93 -14.80 11.28
C PHE A 35 6.07 -13.55 11.43
N ASP A 36 5.88 -12.84 10.33
CA ASP A 36 5.08 -11.61 10.29
C ASP A 36 4.33 -11.46 8.95
N ILE A 37 3.68 -10.32 8.73
CA ILE A 37 3.02 -10.08 7.44
C ILE A 37 4.00 -10.10 6.25
N GLY A 38 5.28 -9.78 6.50
CA GLY A 38 6.34 -9.79 5.51
C GLY A 38 6.63 -11.21 5.01
N THR A 39 6.65 -12.21 5.91
CA THR A 39 6.81 -13.62 5.51
C THR A 39 5.62 -14.11 4.69
N ILE A 40 4.39 -13.74 5.07
CA ILE A 40 3.17 -14.04 4.30
C ILE A 40 3.25 -13.40 2.90
N LEU A 41 3.64 -12.14 2.82
CA LEU A 41 3.78 -11.42 1.55
C LEU A 41 4.90 -11.96 0.67
N ASP A 42 5.99 -12.46 1.26
CA ASP A 42 7.06 -13.13 0.54
C ASP A 42 6.56 -14.44 -0.09
N GLU A 43 5.74 -15.21 0.63
CA GLU A 43 5.12 -16.44 0.10
C GLU A 43 4.07 -16.16 -0.97
N ARG A 44 3.22 -15.15 -0.78
CA ARG A 44 2.27 -14.70 -1.80
C ARG A 44 2.97 -14.30 -3.10
N ALA A 45 4.13 -13.65 -3.01
CA ALA A 45 4.90 -13.27 -4.19
C ALA A 45 5.51 -14.48 -4.93
N ARG A 46 5.85 -15.57 -4.22
CA ARG A 46 6.35 -16.81 -4.82
C ARG A 46 5.24 -17.63 -5.46
N GLU A 47 4.12 -17.76 -4.77
CA GLU A 47 3.00 -18.61 -5.20
C GLU A 47 2.16 -17.95 -6.31
N LEU A 48 1.91 -16.63 -6.21
CA LEU A 48 0.94 -15.90 -7.05
C LEU A 48 1.63 -14.91 -7.99
N TYR A 49 2.85 -15.22 -8.44
CA TYR A 49 3.56 -14.37 -9.39
C TYR A 49 2.74 -14.24 -10.69
N TRP A 50 2.55 -13.00 -11.16
CA TRP A 50 1.62 -12.61 -12.25
C TRP A 50 0.12 -12.72 -11.98
N GLU A 51 -0.31 -13.43 -10.93
CA GLU A 51 -1.74 -13.64 -10.64
C GLU A 51 -2.28 -12.66 -9.59
N GLU A 52 -1.45 -12.26 -8.63
CA GLU A 52 -1.84 -11.29 -7.61
C GLU A 52 -1.69 -9.84 -8.13
N PRO A 53 -2.73 -8.99 -8.07
CA PRO A 53 -2.60 -7.56 -8.31
C PRO A 53 -1.84 -6.90 -7.15
N ARG A 54 -0.51 -7.06 -7.14
CA ARG A 54 0.36 -6.79 -6.00
C ARG A 54 0.24 -5.37 -5.44
N LYS A 55 0.09 -4.37 -6.32
CA LYS A 55 -0.11 -2.98 -5.89
C LYS A 55 -1.42 -2.82 -5.10
N THR A 56 -2.50 -3.40 -5.59
CA THR A 56 -3.82 -3.36 -4.94
C THR A 56 -3.76 -4.00 -3.55
N GLU A 57 -3.13 -5.18 -3.44
CA GLU A 57 -3.01 -5.88 -2.16
C GLU A 57 -2.14 -5.12 -1.15
N LEU A 58 -1.00 -4.59 -1.56
CA LEU A 58 -0.15 -3.79 -0.68
C LEU A 58 -0.83 -2.48 -0.27
N ASN A 59 -1.60 -1.84 -1.15
CA ASN A 59 -2.40 -0.67 -0.82
C ASN A 59 -3.47 -1.00 0.25
N ARG A 60 -4.21 -2.11 0.06
CA ARG A 60 -5.20 -2.59 1.03
C ARG A 60 -4.57 -2.82 2.40
N ILE A 61 -3.45 -3.54 2.43
CA ILE A 61 -2.71 -3.83 3.66
C ILE A 61 -2.21 -2.54 4.33
N SER A 62 -1.74 -1.58 3.53
CA SER A 62 -1.28 -0.27 4.05
C SER A 62 -2.38 0.49 4.75
N PHE A 63 -3.60 0.49 4.21
CA PHE A 63 -4.75 1.09 4.88
C PHE A 63 -5.13 0.34 6.16
N ILE A 64 -5.06 -1.00 6.18
CA ILE A 64 -5.33 -1.76 7.42
C ILE A 64 -4.32 -1.38 8.49
N PHE A 65 -3.03 -1.28 8.16
CA PHE A 65 -2.00 -0.80 9.06
C PHE A 65 -2.29 0.61 9.58
N ALA A 66 -2.61 1.54 8.67
CA ALA A 66 -2.90 2.93 9.01
C ALA A 66 -4.15 3.10 9.89
N LYS A 67 -5.15 2.21 9.75
CA LYS A 67 -6.40 2.22 10.54
C LYS A 67 -6.24 1.53 11.90
N THR A 68 -5.46 0.45 11.95
CA THR A 68 -5.32 -0.36 13.17
C THR A 68 -4.19 0.09 14.09
N GLY A 69 -3.23 0.85 13.58
CA GLY A 69 -2.03 1.25 14.33
C GLY A 69 -1.09 0.09 14.66
N LYS A 70 -1.34 -1.11 14.13
CA LYS A 70 -0.43 -2.26 14.30
C LYS A 70 0.94 -1.90 13.73
N SER A 71 2.02 -2.25 14.43
CA SER A 71 3.38 -1.95 13.96
C SER A 71 3.91 -3.01 13.00
N TYR A 72 4.72 -2.59 12.03
CA TYR A 72 5.56 -3.46 11.21
C TYR A 72 7.03 -3.04 11.39
N LYS A 73 7.88 -3.93 11.91
CA LYS A 73 9.31 -3.67 12.18
C LYS A 73 9.57 -2.35 12.94
N GLY A 74 8.74 -2.06 13.95
CA GLY A 74 8.83 -0.83 14.74
C GLY A 74 8.21 0.41 14.08
N ASN A 75 7.76 0.33 12.82
CA ASN A 75 7.02 1.40 12.17
C ASN A 75 5.53 1.28 12.43
N THR A 76 4.89 2.40 12.78
CA THR A 76 3.44 2.56 12.82
C THR A 76 3.01 3.59 11.78
N TYR A 77 1.79 3.44 11.28
CA TYR A 77 1.22 4.22 10.20
C TYR A 77 -0.12 4.83 10.65
N THR A 78 -0.51 5.95 10.05
CA THR A 78 -1.78 6.61 10.34
C THR A 78 -2.48 7.02 9.06
N VAL A 79 -3.81 7.14 9.09
CA VAL A 79 -4.59 7.60 7.94
C VAL A 79 -4.23 9.06 7.59
N ALA A 80 -4.02 9.92 8.60
CA ALA A 80 -3.64 11.30 8.40
C ALA A 80 -2.26 11.46 7.74
N GLY A 81 -1.30 10.60 8.09
CA GLY A 81 0.07 10.61 7.53
C GLY A 81 0.25 9.73 6.29
N PHE A 82 -0.81 9.19 5.71
CA PHE A 82 -0.71 8.11 4.71
C PHE A 82 0.10 8.50 3.47
N GLY A 83 0.03 9.76 3.04
CA GLY A 83 0.77 10.28 1.89
C GLY A 83 2.29 10.44 2.13
N THR A 84 2.74 10.53 3.38
CA THR A 84 4.16 10.72 3.70
C THR A 84 4.80 9.49 4.32
N LYS A 85 4.02 8.63 5.00
CA LYS A 85 4.48 7.38 5.60
C LYS A 85 3.40 6.31 5.52
N ASN A 86 3.68 5.22 4.81
CA ASN A 86 2.78 4.08 4.67
C ASN A 86 3.56 2.77 4.47
N PHE A 87 2.90 1.65 4.78
CA PHE A 87 3.50 0.32 4.67
C PHE A 87 3.92 -0.03 3.25
N TYR A 88 3.16 0.37 2.23
CA TYR A 88 3.49 0.09 0.83
C TYR A 88 4.86 0.66 0.45
N PHE A 89 5.14 1.91 0.80
CA PHE A 89 6.42 2.54 0.57
C PHE A 89 7.55 1.80 1.29
N ASP A 90 7.41 1.56 2.60
CA ASP A 90 8.42 0.84 3.38
C ASP A 90 8.68 -0.56 2.81
N ARG A 91 7.62 -1.26 2.41
CA ARG A 91 7.70 -2.59 1.84
C ARG A 91 8.37 -2.61 0.46
N MET A 92 8.09 -1.60 -0.37
CA MET A 92 8.76 -1.43 -1.66
C MET A 92 10.25 -1.16 -1.46
N MET A 93 10.60 -0.22 -0.58
CA MET A 93 12.00 0.13 -0.28
C MET A 93 12.77 -1.03 0.38
N GLU A 94 12.09 -1.93 1.09
CA GLU A 94 12.69 -3.14 1.66
C GLU A 94 13.03 -4.20 0.60
N LYS A 95 12.19 -4.37 -0.43
CA LYS A 95 12.21 -5.57 -1.29
C LYS A 95 12.58 -5.33 -2.76
N THR A 96 12.35 -4.13 -3.28
CA THR A 96 12.77 -3.82 -4.66
C THR A 96 14.29 -3.69 -4.72
N ASP A 97 14.84 -3.73 -5.93
CA ASP A 97 16.22 -3.34 -6.21
C ASP A 97 16.30 -2.04 -7.03
N TRP A 98 15.15 -1.54 -7.51
CA TRP A 98 15.12 -0.37 -8.39
C TRP A 98 15.16 0.94 -7.63
N TYR A 99 14.29 1.09 -6.62
CA TYR A 99 14.06 2.36 -5.93
C TYR A 99 14.99 2.60 -4.73
N ASN A 100 15.75 1.60 -4.30
CA ASN A 100 16.52 1.62 -3.05
C ASN A 100 18.04 1.40 -3.22
N LYS A 101 18.51 1.12 -4.44
CA LYS A 101 19.94 0.87 -4.74
C LYS A 101 20.56 1.92 -5.68
N GLY A 102 19.85 3.01 -5.95
CA GLY A 102 20.32 4.07 -6.86
C GLY A 102 20.49 3.59 -8.29
N VAL A 103 19.66 2.63 -8.73
CA VAL A 103 19.69 2.10 -10.09
C VAL A 103 19.29 3.21 -11.05
N LYS A 104 20.01 3.32 -12.17
CA LYS A 104 19.78 4.34 -13.20
C LYS A 104 19.34 3.71 -14.52
N ALA A 105 18.45 4.39 -15.22
CA ALA A 105 18.12 4.09 -16.60
C ALA A 105 19.27 4.49 -17.54
N ASN A 106 19.22 4.03 -18.79
CA ASN A 106 20.26 4.32 -19.80
C ASN A 106 20.46 5.83 -20.08
N ASN A 107 19.45 6.65 -19.78
CA ASN A 107 19.51 8.10 -19.92
C ASN A 107 20.07 8.81 -18.67
N GLY A 108 20.58 8.06 -17.69
CA GLY A 108 21.19 8.58 -16.46
C GLY A 108 20.22 8.92 -15.33
N GLN A 109 18.91 8.82 -15.54
CA GLN A 109 17.90 9.10 -14.51
C GLN A 109 17.83 7.95 -13.51
N GLU A 110 17.81 8.28 -12.22
CA GLU A 110 17.66 7.31 -11.14
C GLU A 110 16.19 6.91 -10.96
N TYR A 111 15.94 5.61 -10.79
CA TYR A 111 14.63 5.12 -10.42
C TYR A 111 14.35 5.49 -8.97
N THR A 112 13.38 6.38 -8.76
CA THR A 112 12.98 6.84 -7.43
C THR A 112 11.49 6.63 -7.20
N MET A 113 11.09 6.61 -5.93
CA MET A 113 9.71 6.50 -5.50
C MET A 113 9.50 7.36 -4.26
N SER A 114 8.32 7.97 -4.16
CA SER A 114 7.87 8.71 -2.98
C SER A 114 6.73 7.96 -2.30
N ALA A 115 6.52 8.20 -1.00
CA ALA A 115 5.47 7.53 -0.23
C ALA A 115 4.05 7.77 -0.80
N TYR A 116 3.80 8.94 -1.37
CA TYR A 116 2.49 9.30 -1.92
C TYR A 116 2.09 8.51 -3.18
N HIS A 117 3.05 7.85 -3.85
CA HIS A 117 2.78 6.96 -5.00
C HIS A 117 1.97 5.69 -4.65
N VAL A 118 1.67 5.48 -3.36
CA VAL A 118 0.68 4.51 -2.87
C VAL A 118 -0.68 4.73 -3.53
N LEU A 119 -1.14 5.98 -3.63
CA LEU A 119 -2.36 6.35 -4.36
C LEU A 119 -1.99 6.91 -5.73
N TRP A 120 -2.81 6.64 -6.74
CA TRP A 120 -2.61 7.17 -8.09
C TRP A 120 -3.13 8.60 -8.17
N PRO A 121 -2.61 9.45 -9.08
CA PRO A 121 -3.22 10.75 -9.29
C PRO A 121 -4.64 10.61 -9.83
N ILE A 122 -5.52 11.52 -9.43
CA ILE A 122 -6.79 11.71 -10.10
C ILE A 122 -6.51 12.24 -11.51
N PRO A 123 -7.08 11.63 -12.57
CA PRO A 123 -6.84 12.06 -13.95
C PRO A 123 -7.18 13.54 -14.16
N GLN A 124 -6.27 14.28 -14.80
CA GLN A 124 -6.43 15.72 -14.98
C GLN A 124 -7.69 16.08 -15.76
N ASN A 125 -8.09 15.26 -16.74
CA ASN A 125 -9.32 15.46 -17.50
C ASN A 125 -10.58 15.36 -16.63
N SER A 126 -10.56 14.54 -15.58
CA SER A 126 -11.67 14.40 -14.63
C SER A 126 -11.81 15.67 -13.79
N ILE A 127 -10.67 16.25 -13.39
CA ILE A 127 -10.63 17.52 -12.65
C ILE A 127 -11.09 18.67 -13.54
N SER A 128 -10.52 18.82 -14.74
CA SER A 128 -10.81 19.97 -15.62
C SER A 128 -12.20 19.96 -16.22
N SER A 129 -12.79 18.77 -16.44
CA SER A 129 -14.15 18.67 -17.00
C SER A 129 -15.24 18.93 -15.96
N ASN A 130 -14.92 18.91 -14.67
CA ASN A 130 -15.85 19.27 -13.61
C ASN A 130 -15.92 20.80 -13.47
N THR A 131 -16.51 21.49 -14.44
CA THR A 131 -16.53 22.96 -14.48
C THR A 131 -17.36 23.60 -13.37
N GLN A 132 -18.29 22.86 -12.77
CA GLN A 132 -19.17 23.34 -11.70
C GLN A 132 -18.66 22.95 -10.29
N GLY A 133 -17.53 22.28 -10.18
CA GLY A 133 -17.03 21.77 -8.90
C GLY A 133 -15.52 21.62 -8.85
N ILE A 134 -15.01 21.14 -7.72
CA ILE A 134 -13.60 20.79 -7.56
C ILE A 134 -13.51 19.34 -7.14
N ILE A 135 -12.87 18.52 -7.98
CA ILE A 135 -12.45 17.18 -7.60
C ILE A 135 -11.08 17.29 -6.94
N ASN A 136 -11.00 16.87 -5.67
CA ASN A 136 -9.74 16.90 -4.93
C ASN A 136 -8.72 15.92 -5.51
N GLN A 137 -7.47 16.35 -5.60
CA GLN A 137 -6.33 15.54 -5.97
C GLN A 137 -5.76 14.78 -4.76
N ASN A 138 -5.04 13.68 -5.00
CA ASN A 138 -4.29 12.96 -3.98
C ASN A 138 -3.02 13.72 -3.56
N PHE A 139 -2.61 13.57 -2.30
CA PHE A 139 -1.41 14.22 -1.76
C PHE A 139 -0.17 13.95 -2.62
N GLY A 140 0.68 14.97 -2.79
CA GLY A 140 1.94 14.87 -3.53
C GLY A 140 1.82 15.05 -5.06
N TYR A 141 0.62 15.14 -5.61
CA TYR A 141 0.39 15.40 -7.04
C TYR A 141 -0.03 16.85 -7.31
N ASP A 142 0.25 17.31 -8.53
CA ASP A 142 -0.12 18.65 -8.98
C ASP A 142 -1.63 18.90 -8.87
N GLY A 143 -1.99 20.08 -8.37
CA GLY A 143 -3.38 20.44 -8.07
C GLY A 143 -3.83 20.09 -6.65
N TYR A 144 -3.07 19.33 -5.85
CA TYR A 144 -3.41 19.06 -4.45
C TYR A 144 -3.63 20.33 -3.61
N ALA A 145 -2.86 21.39 -3.87
CA ALA A 145 -3.00 22.67 -3.17
C ALA A 145 -4.35 23.35 -3.41
N ASN A 146 -5.09 22.95 -4.46
CA ASN A 146 -6.41 23.49 -4.80
C ASN A 146 -7.55 22.71 -4.13
N ASN A 147 -7.24 21.68 -3.34
CA ASN A 147 -8.25 20.87 -2.67
C ASN A 147 -9.12 21.72 -1.75
N LYS A 148 -10.43 21.46 -1.78
CA LYS A 148 -11.39 22.08 -0.87
C LYS A 148 -11.98 21.05 0.09
N PRO A 149 -12.38 21.45 1.30
CA PRO A 149 -13.14 20.57 2.17
C PRO A 149 -14.39 20.03 1.44
N PRO A 150 -14.75 18.76 1.63
CA PRO A 150 -15.96 18.22 1.03
C PRO A 150 -17.19 18.96 1.57
N LEU A 151 -18.18 19.17 0.70
CA LEU A 151 -19.48 19.71 1.12
C LEU A 151 -20.15 18.70 2.08
N THR A 152 -20.59 19.19 3.23
CA THR A 152 -21.30 18.39 4.24
C THR A 152 -22.82 18.62 4.22
N VAL A 153 -23.27 19.58 3.40
CA VAL A 153 -24.67 19.94 3.19
C VAL A 153 -24.90 20.18 1.70
N ILE A 154 -26.13 19.94 1.25
CA ILE A 154 -26.56 20.27 -0.10
C ILE A 154 -26.85 21.77 -0.13
N PRO A 155 -26.19 22.56 -0.99
CA PRO A 155 -26.52 23.97 -1.17
C PRO A 155 -27.99 24.12 -1.61
N ALA A 156 -28.67 25.19 -1.21
CA ALA A 156 -29.99 25.49 -1.76
C ALA A 156 -29.87 25.68 -3.28
N GLU A 157 -30.90 25.24 -4.03
CA GLU A 157 -31.00 25.60 -5.44
C GLU A 157 -31.24 27.11 -5.51
N ASP A 158 -30.20 27.87 -5.83
CA ASP A 158 -30.39 29.23 -6.32
C ASP A 158 -30.91 29.08 -7.76
N ASP A 159 -32.15 29.50 -8.01
CA ASP A 159 -32.75 29.53 -9.35
C ASP A 159 -31.76 30.20 -10.32
N LEU A 160 -31.28 29.43 -11.30
CA LEU A 160 -30.27 29.82 -12.30
C LEU A 160 -30.62 31.10 -13.06
#